data_AF-A0A923XR92-F1
#
_entry.id   AF-A0A923XR92-F1
#
_cell.length_a   1.000
_cell.length_b   1.000
_cell.length_c   1.000
_cell.angle_alpha   90.00
_cell.angle_beta   90.00
_cell.angle_gamma   90.00
#
_symmetry.space_group_name_H-M   'P 1'
#
loop_
_entity.id
_entity.type
_entity.pdbx_description
1 polymer ?
#
loop_
_entity_poly.entity_id
_entity_poly.type
_entity_poly.pdbx_seq_one_letter_code
_entity_poly.pdbx_strand_id
1 'polypeptide(L)'
;MAIKTIIPLFRIGQVFIDILLVSMIYVTVFTVRFEGVIPVEHIKQFWFFLPILPLIRITTNYMMGVYSHLWKYFGMREMLSVGYSTSVGSIAFILVAYLSNNSSFPRSIFVFEWSLMLIAFCSVRSSKRFSQGIINVTKKAKQRALIIGAGDAGQLLVNEMLKYPENTYMPIGFIDDDPQKRKARINGVKVFGNRNTIINVVKDWEIDIIIISIPSAKAKVIRDIVEICSKTKAEVKIIPSIKEIISGNVSVTSIREIRIEDLLGRQPIVIDNSELSNLINNKVILITGAGGSIGSELCCQLSQFSPEKIILLGHGENSIFKISNTLTEMYPNIQQIRVIADIKDRNMMEKVFSQYRPDLVFHAAAHKHVPLMEENIYESIMNNVYGTKVLVEMSDKYGVQKFVNISTDKAVNPTSVMGTTKRLAELVVKCFNKNSKTSYMTVRFGNVIGSRGSVIPIFQDQI
;
A
#
# COMPACT_ATOMS: atom_id res chain seq x y z
N MET A 1 28.82 -30.03 12.79
CA MET A 1 27.78 -29.10 13.29
C MET A 1 28.44 -27.74 13.46
N ALA A 2 28.30 -26.87 12.45
CA ALA A 2 29.18 -25.71 12.27
C ALA A 2 28.80 -24.53 13.18
N ILE A 3 29.75 -24.14 14.03
CA ILE A 3 29.72 -22.88 14.78
C ILE A 3 29.99 -21.75 13.78
N LYS A 4 28.94 -21.05 13.34
CA LYS A 4 29.02 -19.72 12.71
C LYS A 4 28.32 -18.71 13.61
N THR A 5 28.90 -18.44 14.77
CA THR A 5 28.56 -17.25 15.58
C THR A 5 29.31 -16.06 14.99
N ILE A 6 28.90 -15.63 13.79
CA ILE A 6 29.32 -14.33 13.27
C ILE A 6 28.61 -13.30 14.14
N ILE A 7 29.31 -12.76 15.13
CA ILE A 7 28.85 -11.60 15.89
C ILE A 7 28.60 -10.50 14.85
N PRO A 8 27.35 -10.03 14.67
CA PRO A 8 27.07 -9.08 13.62
C PRO A 8 27.88 -7.79 13.82
N LEU A 9 28.38 -7.21 12.73
CA LEU A 9 29.35 -6.10 12.72
C LEU A 9 28.95 -4.93 13.65
N PHE A 10 27.65 -4.68 13.80
CA PHE A 10 27.12 -3.63 14.67
C PHE A 10 27.37 -3.89 16.17
N ARG A 11 27.39 -5.14 16.63
CA ARG A 11 27.67 -5.50 18.03
C ARG A 11 29.13 -5.25 18.38
N ILE A 12 30.04 -5.52 17.44
CA ILE A 12 31.48 -5.23 17.60
C ILE A 12 31.69 -3.72 17.77
N GLY A 13 31.00 -2.91 16.97
CA GLY A 13 31.03 -1.45 17.12
C GLY A 13 30.52 -0.94 18.47
N GLN A 14 29.44 -1.53 19.00
CA GLN A 14 28.91 -1.16 20.33
C GLN A 14 29.89 -1.48 21.46
N VAL A 15 30.53 -2.65 21.41
CA VAL A 15 31.52 -3.06 22.43
C VAL A 15 32.73 -2.13 22.40
N PHE A 16 33.22 -1.76 21.22
CA PHE A 16 34.35 -0.84 21.09
C PHE A 16 34.04 0.55 21.66
N ILE A 17 32.85 1.09 21.38
CA ILE A 17 32.40 2.37 21.94
C ILE A 17 32.32 2.29 23.47
N ASP A 18 31.76 1.22 24.02
CA ASP A 18 31.66 1.04 25.47
C ASP A 18 33.05 0.93 26.12
N ILE A 19 34.03 0.22 25.52
CA ILE A 19 35.42 0.13 26.04
C ILE A 19 36.04 1.52 26.17
N LEU A 20 35.93 2.33 25.10
CA LEU A 20 36.48 3.68 25.08
C LEU A 20 35.79 4.56 26.12
N LEU A 21 34.46 4.49 26.18
CA LEU A 21 33.66 5.30 27.10
C LEU A 21 33.95 4.95 28.56
N VAL A 22 34.07 3.66 28.90
CA VAL A 22 34.42 3.22 30.26
C VAL A 22 35.80 3.71 30.66
N SER A 23 36.78 3.54 29.78
CA SER A 23 38.15 3.99 30.03
C SER A 23 38.21 5.50 30.23
N MET A 24 37.52 6.28 29.38
CA MET A 24 37.46 7.74 29.51
C MET A 24 36.80 8.19 30.81
N ILE A 25 35.68 7.58 31.19
CA ILE A 25 34.97 7.90 32.44
C ILE A 25 35.85 7.59 33.65
N TYR A 26 36.52 6.45 33.65
CA TYR A 26 37.43 6.08 34.72
C TYR A 26 38.57 7.09 34.90
N VAL A 27 39.22 7.48 33.80
CA VAL A 27 40.25 8.54 33.81
C VAL A 27 39.67 9.84 34.35
N THR A 28 38.49 10.24 33.86
CA THR A 28 37.81 11.49 34.26
C THR A 28 37.46 11.51 35.75
N VAL A 29 36.98 10.40 36.30
CA VAL A 29 36.64 10.32 37.72
C VAL A 29 37.88 10.44 38.59
N PHE A 30 39.00 9.81 38.19
CA PHE A 30 40.26 9.94 38.90
C PHE A 30 40.84 11.35 38.83
N THR A 31 40.81 12.00 37.66
CA THR A 31 41.31 13.38 37.52
C THR A 31 40.46 14.36 38.30
N VAL A 32 39.13 14.24 38.27
CA VAL A 32 38.23 15.09 39.07
C VAL A 32 38.41 14.84 40.56
N ARG A 33 38.58 13.58 40.99
CA ARG A 33 38.73 13.25 42.41
C ARG A 33 39.99 13.85 43.03
N PHE A 34 41.08 13.92 42.28
CA PHE A 34 42.38 14.36 42.76
C PHE A 34 42.81 15.72 42.18
N GLU A 35 41.85 16.51 41.70
CA GLU A 35 42.09 17.87 41.18
C GLU A 35 43.21 17.92 40.12
N GLY A 36 43.30 16.88 39.29
CA GLY A 36 44.27 16.75 38.20
C GLY A 36 45.60 16.07 38.56
N VAL A 37 45.95 15.90 39.84
CA VAL A 37 47.22 15.28 40.25
C VAL A 37 46.98 14.03 41.09
N ILE A 38 47.10 12.85 40.47
CA ILE A 38 46.89 11.56 41.16
C ILE A 38 48.05 11.30 42.15
N PRO A 39 47.78 11.11 43.46
CA PRO A 39 48.82 10.80 44.44
C PRO A 39 49.56 9.51 44.11
N VAL A 40 50.87 9.46 44.39
CA VAL A 40 51.74 8.31 44.10
C VAL A 40 51.21 6.99 44.68
N GLU A 41 50.54 7.07 45.83
CA GLU A 41 49.88 5.94 46.51
C GLU A 41 48.76 5.29 45.68
N HIS A 42 48.10 6.05 44.81
CA HIS A 42 46.96 5.60 43.99
C HIS A 42 47.32 5.31 42.53
N ILE A 43 48.52 5.69 42.06
CA ILE A 43 48.94 5.48 40.65
C ILE A 43 48.96 3.99 40.29
N LYS A 44 49.44 3.12 41.20
CA LYS A 44 49.46 1.67 40.96
C LYS A 44 48.04 1.10 40.83
N GLN A 45 47.11 1.57 41.67
CA GLN A 45 45.70 1.17 41.64
C GLN A 45 45.01 1.68 40.36
N PHE A 46 45.33 2.90 39.94
CA PHE A 46 44.82 3.50 38.73
C PHE A 46 45.13 2.62 37.50
N TRP A 47 46.40 2.28 37.28
CA TRP A 47 46.82 1.46 36.15
C TRP A 47 46.33 0.01 36.24
N PHE A 48 46.22 -0.54 37.45
CA PHE A 48 45.70 -1.89 37.66
C PHE A 48 44.23 -2.01 37.26
N PHE A 49 43.38 -1.06 37.65
CA PHE A 49 41.94 -1.12 37.37
C PHE A 49 41.54 -0.57 36.01
N LEU A 50 42.41 0.20 35.34
CA LEU A 50 42.15 0.75 34.00
C LEU A 50 41.73 -0.31 32.95
N PRO A 51 42.38 -1.49 32.84
CA PRO A 51 41.91 -2.56 31.96
C PRO A 51 40.82 -3.45 32.60
N ILE A 52 40.80 -3.59 33.92
CA ILE A 52 39.89 -4.49 34.64
C ILE A 52 38.45 -3.96 34.61
N LEU A 53 38.26 -2.65 34.77
CA LEU A 53 36.93 -2.05 34.82
C LEU A 53 36.17 -2.17 33.48
N PRO A 54 36.75 -1.86 32.30
CA PRO A 54 36.14 -2.17 31.00
C PRO A 54 35.81 -3.65 30.85
N LEU A 55 36.69 -4.56 31.29
CA LEU A 55 36.46 -6.01 31.21
C LEU A 55 35.22 -6.42 32.01
N ILE A 56 35.12 -5.99 33.28
CA ILE A 56 33.95 -6.24 34.13
C ILE A 56 32.68 -5.68 33.48
N ARG A 57 32.76 -4.47 32.91
CA ARG A 57 31.59 -3.79 32.33
C ARG A 57 31.09 -4.45 31.06
N ILE A 58 31.98 -4.90 30.19
CA ILE A 58 31.61 -5.61 28.95
C ILE A 58 31.02 -6.97 29.31
N THR A 59 31.62 -7.71 30.24
CA THR A 59 31.11 -9.01 30.67
C THR A 59 29.70 -8.89 31.26
N THR A 60 29.46 -7.90 32.13
CA THR A 60 28.14 -7.67 32.71
C THR A 60 27.11 -7.17 31.68
N ASN A 61 27.50 -6.29 30.75
CA ASN A 61 26.64 -5.86 29.64
C ASN A 61 26.31 -7.01 28.68
N TYR A 62 27.25 -7.93 28.45
CA TYR A 62 27.06 -9.10 27.60
C TYR A 62 26.13 -10.12 28.25
N MET A 63 26.35 -10.48 29.52
CA MET A 63 25.50 -11.42 30.26
C MET A 63 24.07 -10.91 30.41
N MET A 64 23.89 -9.60 30.59
CA MET A 64 22.56 -8.97 30.71
C MET A 64 21.91 -8.67 29.35
N GLY A 65 22.53 -9.07 28.23
CA GLY A 65 21.95 -8.94 26.90
C GLY A 65 21.88 -7.50 26.37
N VAL A 66 22.61 -6.54 26.94
CA VAL A 66 22.59 -5.12 26.52
C VAL A 66 22.98 -4.95 25.05
N TYR A 67 23.92 -5.76 24.56
CA TYR A 67 24.37 -5.75 23.15
C TYR A 67 23.42 -6.44 22.16
N SER A 68 22.34 -7.07 22.66
CA SER A 68 21.32 -7.66 21.78
C SER A 68 20.37 -6.59 21.20
N HIS A 69 20.29 -5.42 21.84
CA HIS A 69 19.40 -4.34 21.47
C HIS A 69 20.02 -3.39 20.43
N LEU A 70 19.27 -3.12 19.37
CA LEU A 70 19.59 -2.06 18.42
C LEU A 70 19.27 -0.70 19.07
N TRP A 71 20.24 0.22 19.09
CA TRP A 71 20.07 1.56 19.68
C TRP A 71 18.91 2.38 19.05
N LYS A 72 18.47 2.03 17.83
CA LYS A 72 17.28 2.62 17.18
C LYS A 72 15.99 2.40 17.97
N TYR A 73 15.89 1.30 18.72
CA TYR A 73 14.70 0.93 19.49
C TYR A 73 14.88 1.15 21.00
N PHE A 74 15.85 1.98 21.40
CA PHE A 74 16.09 2.27 22.82
C PHE A 74 14.88 3.00 23.43
N GLY A 75 14.18 2.34 24.37
CA GLY A 75 13.04 2.85 25.10
C GLY A 75 13.17 2.63 26.61
N MET A 76 12.05 2.75 27.34
CA MET A 76 12.05 2.66 28.81
C MET A 76 12.54 1.30 29.34
N ARG A 77 12.23 0.20 28.65
CA ARG A 77 12.64 -1.15 29.08
C ARG A 77 14.14 -1.35 28.89
N GLU A 78 14.69 -0.85 27.80
CA GLU A 78 16.12 -0.92 27.49
C GLU A 78 16.92 -0.03 28.45
N MET A 79 16.38 1.12 28.84
CA MET A 79 16.98 1.99 29.86
C MET A 79 17.08 1.30 31.22
N LEU A 80 16.04 0.56 31.64
CA LEU A 80 16.07 -0.24 32.86
C LEU A 80 17.09 -1.38 32.79
N SER A 81 17.21 -2.05 31.63
CA SER A 81 18.21 -3.10 31.41
C SER A 81 19.65 -2.56 31.51
N VAL A 82 19.92 -1.40 30.92
CA VAL A 82 21.21 -0.70 31.04
C VAL A 82 21.47 -0.29 32.49
N GLY A 83 20.47 0.24 33.20
CA GLY A 83 20.60 0.62 34.60
C GLY A 83 20.91 -0.55 35.52
N TYR A 84 20.23 -1.70 35.31
CA TYR A 84 20.48 -2.92 36.05
C TYR A 84 21.90 -3.47 35.77
N SER A 85 22.29 -3.57 34.50
CA SER A 85 23.61 -4.06 34.12
C SER A 85 24.74 -3.16 34.65
N THR A 86 24.57 -1.84 34.60
CA THR A 86 25.51 -0.87 35.17
C THR A 86 25.60 -1.00 36.70
N SER A 87 24.48 -1.21 37.38
CA SER A 87 24.49 -1.39 38.84
C SER A 87 25.20 -2.68 39.24
N VAL A 88 24.92 -3.79 38.56
CA VAL A 88 25.58 -5.09 38.79
C VAL A 88 27.08 -5.01 38.49
N GLY A 89 27.48 -4.34 37.40
CA GLY A 89 28.89 -4.13 37.07
C GLY A 89 29.63 -3.28 38.10
N SER A 90 28.98 -2.27 38.68
CA SER A 90 29.60 -1.43 39.72
C SER A 90 29.73 -2.19 41.04
N ILE A 91 28.77 -3.05 41.39
CA ILE A 91 28.90 -3.97 42.54
C ILE A 91 30.06 -4.95 42.31
N ALA A 92 30.17 -5.54 41.12
CA ALA A 92 31.28 -6.44 40.77
C ALA A 92 32.63 -5.72 40.86
N PHE A 93 32.71 -4.47 40.39
CA PHE A 93 33.91 -3.65 40.50
C PHE A 93 34.30 -3.38 41.96
N ILE A 94 33.33 -3.02 42.82
CA ILE A 94 33.53 -2.85 44.26
C ILE A 94 34.08 -4.14 44.88
N LEU A 95 33.48 -5.29 44.57
CA LEU A 95 33.93 -6.60 45.09
C LEU A 95 35.38 -6.91 44.68
N VAL A 96 35.74 -6.73 43.41
CA VAL A 96 37.11 -6.95 42.92
C VAL A 96 38.09 -5.97 43.58
N ALA A 97 37.68 -4.72 43.80
CA ALA A 97 38.50 -3.72 44.48
C ALA A 97 38.79 -4.10 45.95
N TYR A 98 37.79 -4.58 46.69
CA TYR A 98 37.96 -5.04 48.07
C TYR A 98 38.78 -6.34 48.17
N LEU A 99 38.57 -7.30 47.27
CA LEU A 99 39.31 -8.58 47.26
C LEU A 99 40.79 -8.41 46.86
N SER A 100 41.12 -7.35 46.13
CA SER A 100 42.50 -7.02 45.74
C SER A 100 43.30 -6.37 46.87
N ASN A 101 42.81 -6.39 48.11
CA ASN A 101 43.42 -5.80 49.31
C ASN A 101 43.70 -4.28 49.19
N ASN A 102 42.98 -3.59 48.31
CA ASN A 102 43.07 -2.14 48.09
C ASN A 102 42.09 -1.40 49.02
N SER A 103 42.21 -1.62 50.33
CA SER A 103 41.35 -1.01 51.36
C SER A 103 41.44 0.52 51.39
N SER A 104 42.50 1.11 50.83
CA SER A 104 42.69 2.55 50.64
C SER A 104 42.04 3.12 49.36
N PHE A 105 41.28 2.32 48.59
CA PHE A 105 40.66 2.84 47.36
C PHE A 105 39.62 3.94 47.70
N PRO A 106 39.69 5.14 47.09
CA PRO A 106 38.78 6.23 47.43
C PRO A 106 37.32 5.86 47.14
N ARG A 107 36.50 5.73 48.19
CA ARG A 107 35.10 5.29 48.08
C ARG A 107 34.23 6.18 47.19
N SER A 108 34.56 7.47 47.12
CA SER A 108 33.89 8.44 46.26
C SER A 108 34.00 8.08 44.77
N ILE A 109 35.09 7.42 44.34
CA ILE A 109 35.29 7.02 42.94
C ILE A 109 34.21 6.03 42.50
N PHE A 110 33.76 5.12 43.37
CA PHE A 110 32.68 4.18 43.03
C PHE A 110 31.36 4.90 42.72
N VAL A 111 31.01 5.92 43.52
CA VAL A 111 29.76 6.68 43.35
C VAL A 111 29.82 7.59 42.12
N PHE A 112 30.95 8.27 41.92
CA PHE A 112 31.17 9.12 40.74
C PHE A 112 31.24 8.29 39.45
N GLU A 113 31.91 7.14 39.47
CA GLU A 113 31.95 6.22 38.33
C GLU A 113 30.56 5.69 37.98
N TRP A 114 29.81 5.18 38.97
CA TRP A 114 28.48 4.63 38.73
C TRP A 114 27.51 5.67 38.15
N SER A 115 27.46 6.86 38.74
CA SER A 115 26.56 7.93 38.32
C SER A 115 26.91 8.46 36.91
N LEU A 116 28.19 8.74 36.66
CA LEU A 116 28.64 9.24 35.37
C LEU A 116 28.48 8.18 34.27
N MET A 117 28.73 6.91 34.58
CA MET A 117 28.52 5.80 33.65
C MET A 117 27.05 5.63 33.27
N LEU A 118 26.15 5.66 34.24
CA LEU A 118 24.72 5.51 34.00
C LEU A 118 24.21 6.61 33.05
N ILE A 119 24.62 7.87 33.30
CA ILE A 119 24.30 9.01 32.45
C ILE A 119 24.89 8.83 31.05
N ALA A 120 26.17 8.46 30.95
CA ALA A 120 26.86 8.32 29.68
C ALA A 120 26.28 7.20 28.80
N PHE A 121 26.02 6.02 29.36
CA PHE A 121 25.42 4.90 28.63
C PHE A 121 24.01 5.23 28.14
N CYS A 122 23.18 5.85 28.98
CA CYS A 122 21.84 6.29 28.58
C CYS A 122 21.91 7.38 27.50
N SER A 123 22.84 8.33 27.62
CA SER A 123 23.00 9.44 26.68
C SER A 123 23.47 8.97 25.31
N VAL A 124 24.53 8.17 25.25
CA VAL A 124 25.08 7.63 23.99
C VAL A 124 24.07 6.76 23.27
N ARG A 125 23.32 5.91 23.99
CA ARG A 125 22.31 5.02 23.38
C ARG A 125 21.06 5.78 22.94
N SER A 126 20.64 6.80 23.69
CA SER A 126 19.53 7.68 23.31
C SER A 126 19.90 8.63 22.16
N SER A 127 21.19 8.95 21.98
CA SER A 127 21.66 9.88 20.93
C SER A 127 21.24 9.42 19.53
N LYS A 128 21.17 8.11 19.26
CA LYS A 128 20.76 7.59 17.95
C LYS A 128 19.26 7.72 17.71
N ARG A 129 18.43 7.62 18.77
CA ARG A 129 16.99 7.90 18.71
C ARG A 129 16.72 9.38 18.46
N PHE A 130 17.44 10.27 19.14
CA PHE A 130 17.36 11.72 18.91
C PHE A 130 17.90 12.12 17.55
N SER A 131 19.03 11.55 17.14
CA SER A 131 19.63 11.79 15.83
C SER A 131 18.71 11.32 14.70
N GLN A 132 18.01 10.19 14.82
CA GLN A 132 17.00 9.81 13.83
C GLN A 132 15.72 10.66 13.89
N GLY A 133 15.31 11.09 15.09
CA GLY A 133 14.22 12.07 15.27
C GLY A 133 14.53 13.49 14.79
N ILE A 134 15.80 13.83 14.56
CA ILE A 134 16.27 15.13 14.05
C ILE A 134 16.71 15.04 12.58
N ILE A 135 17.30 13.91 12.15
CA ILE A 135 17.79 13.71 10.77
C ILE A 135 16.63 13.44 9.81
N ASN A 136 15.52 12.81 10.25
CA ASN A 136 14.27 12.79 9.46
C ASN A 136 13.53 14.14 9.45
N VAL A 137 14.00 15.14 10.21
CA VAL A 137 13.48 16.52 10.22
C VAL A 137 14.37 17.44 9.37
N THR A 138 15.12 16.88 8.43
CA THR A 138 15.66 17.65 7.30
C THR A 138 14.52 18.02 6.34
N LYS A 139 13.82 19.11 6.71
CA LYS A 139 13.07 20.05 5.86
C LYS A 139 12.64 19.51 4.48
N LYS A 140 11.62 18.65 4.43
CA LYS A 140 10.55 18.92 3.46
C LYS A 140 9.58 19.85 4.16
N ALA A 141 9.36 21.04 3.59
CA ALA A 141 8.26 21.89 4.04
C ALA A 141 6.99 21.04 4.02
N LYS A 142 6.34 20.89 5.17
CA LYS A 142 5.07 20.16 5.22
C LYS A 142 4.07 20.93 4.40
N GLN A 143 3.42 20.24 3.46
CA GLN A 143 2.40 20.84 2.63
C GLN A 143 1.21 21.24 3.51
N ARG A 144 0.87 22.51 3.49
CA ARG A 144 -0.24 23.11 4.23
C ARG A 144 -1.55 22.60 3.65
N ALA A 145 -2.26 21.79 4.43
CA ALA A 145 -3.43 21.05 3.98
C ALA A 145 -4.73 21.70 4.47
N LEU A 146 -5.65 21.96 3.54
CA LEU A 146 -7.04 22.32 3.82
C LEU A 146 -7.93 21.09 3.64
N ILE A 147 -8.71 20.76 4.66
CA ILE A 147 -9.54 19.54 4.66
C ILE A 147 -11.01 19.92 4.38
N ILE A 148 -11.60 19.35 3.31
CA ILE A 148 -13.00 19.57 2.96
C ILE A 148 -13.85 18.43 3.54
N GLY A 149 -14.63 18.76 4.57
CA GLY A 149 -15.49 17.85 5.32
C GLY A 149 -14.97 17.61 6.73
N ALA A 150 -15.62 18.22 7.73
CA ALA A 150 -15.33 18.02 9.15
C ALA A 150 -16.20 16.91 9.78
N GLY A 151 -16.62 15.94 8.96
CA GLY A 151 -17.25 14.69 9.42
C GLY A 151 -16.22 13.68 9.92
N ASP A 152 -16.66 12.46 10.23
CA ASP A 152 -15.83 11.41 10.85
C ASP A 152 -14.54 11.13 10.06
N ALA A 153 -14.64 11.04 8.73
CA ALA A 153 -13.48 10.78 7.88
C ALA A 153 -12.42 11.91 7.95
N GLY A 154 -12.84 13.17 7.97
CA GLY A 154 -11.94 14.31 8.10
C GLY A 154 -11.31 14.40 9.49
N GLN A 155 -12.05 14.04 10.53
CA GLN A 155 -11.53 14.00 11.90
C GLN A 155 -10.48 12.92 12.10
N LEU A 156 -10.74 11.72 11.57
CA LEU A 156 -9.78 10.61 11.60
C LEU A 156 -8.49 10.98 10.85
N LEU A 157 -8.63 11.58 9.66
CA LEU A 157 -7.49 12.04 8.88
C LEU A 157 -6.62 13.04 9.65
N VAL A 158 -7.24 14.08 10.23
CA VAL A 158 -6.50 15.10 10.98
C VAL A 158 -5.86 14.50 12.23
N ASN A 159 -6.54 13.59 12.93
CA ASN A 159 -5.95 12.89 14.07
C ASN A 159 -4.71 12.11 13.69
N GLU A 160 -4.72 11.41 12.57
CA GLU A 160 -3.55 10.68 12.09
C GLU A 160 -2.43 11.62 11.63
N MET A 161 -2.78 12.72 10.93
CA MET A 161 -1.84 13.77 10.53
C MET A 161 -1.09 14.34 11.74
N LEU A 162 -1.81 14.62 12.83
CA LEU A 162 -1.25 15.16 14.07
C LEU A 162 -0.49 14.11 14.89
N LYS A 163 -0.94 12.84 14.87
CA LYS A 163 -0.34 11.75 15.64
C LYS A 163 1.06 11.36 15.14
N TYR A 164 1.32 11.46 13.83
CA TYR A 164 2.61 11.10 13.24
C TYR A 164 3.32 12.34 12.68
N PRO A 165 4.31 12.90 13.39
CA PRO A 165 5.04 14.10 12.97
C PRO A 165 5.82 13.93 11.65
N GLU A 166 6.03 12.71 11.18
CA GLU A 166 6.70 12.40 9.91
C GLU A 166 5.78 12.54 8.68
N ASN A 167 4.50 12.82 8.88
CA ASN A 167 3.55 13.04 7.79
C ASN A 167 3.91 14.27 6.94
N THR A 168 3.70 14.15 5.64
CA THR A 168 3.97 15.19 4.63
C THR A 168 3.02 16.38 4.73
N TYR A 169 1.84 16.18 5.30
CA TYR A 169 0.76 17.18 5.35
C TYR A 169 0.62 17.81 6.74
N MET A 170 0.40 19.12 6.77
CA MET A 170 0.09 19.89 7.98
C MET A 170 -1.34 20.42 7.92
N PRO A 171 -2.27 19.96 8.77
CA PRO A 171 -3.66 20.40 8.72
C PRO A 171 -3.79 21.84 9.21
N ILE A 172 -4.21 22.76 8.33
CA ILE A 172 -4.41 24.18 8.64
C ILE A 172 -5.85 24.47 9.06
N GLY A 173 -6.81 23.82 8.40
CA GLY A 173 -8.22 24.08 8.66
C GLY A 173 -9.16 23.10 7.99
N PHE A 174 -10.42 23.19 8.43
CA PHE A 174 -11.54 22.50 7.82
C PHE A 174 -12.45 23.47 7.06
N ILE A 175 -13.10 22.95 6.03
CA ILE A 175 -14.27 23.55 5.39
C ILE A 175 -15.41 22.55 5.50
N ASP A 176 -16.55 22.97 6.03
CA ASP A 176 -17.75 22.12 6.12
C ASP A 176 -18.99 22.98 5.85
N ASP A 177 -19.89 22.47 5.02
CA ASP A 177 -21.11 23.19 4.67
C ASP A 177 -22.16 23.15 5.79
N ASP A 178 -22.01 22.22 6.75
CA ASP A 178 -22.86 22.12 7.94
C ASP A 178 -22.81 23.42 8.77
N PRO A 179 -23.92 24.18 8.89
CA PRO A 179 -23.98 25.41 9.66
C PRO A 179 -23.58 25.23 11.13
N GLN A 180 -23.82 24.06 11.73
CA GLN A 180 -23.56 23.80 13.15
C GLN A 180 -22.06 23.73 13.46
N LYS A 181 -21.24 23.37 12.47
CA LYS A 181 -19.78 23.21 12.63
C LYS A 181 -19.00 24.49 12.35
N ARG A 182 -19.67 25.57 11.95
CA ARG A 182 -19.01 26.85 11.63
C ARG A 182 -18.32 27.42 12.86
N LYS A 183 -17.07 27.88 12.69
CA LYS A 183 -16.20 28.41 13.76
C LYS A 183 -15.88 27.40 14.88
N ALA A 184 -16.30 26.14 14.75
CA ALA A 184 -15.89 25.09 15.68
C ALA A 184 -14.39 24.80 15.55
N ARG A 185 -13.81 24.26 16.61
CA ARG A 185 -12.48 23.66 16.60
C ARG A 185 -12.61 22.16 16.80
N ILE A 186 -12.06 21.39 15.87
CA ILE A 186 -12.10 19.94 15.90
C ILE A 186 -10.66 19.45 15.94
N ASN A 187 -10.29 18.73 17.00
CA ASN A 187 -8.91 18.31 17.28
C ASN A 187 -7.90 19.48 17.20
N GLY A 188 -8.31 20.66 17.69
CA GLY A 188 -7.50 21.89 17.68
C GLY A 188 -7.49 22.67 16.35
N VAL A 189 -7.97 22.06 15.26
CA VAL A 189 -8.02 22.65 13.91
C VAL A 189 -9.35 23.41 13.70
N LYS A 190 -9.28 24.62 13.14
CA LYS A 190 -10.44 25.52 12.98
C LYS A 190 -11.25 25.18 11.73
N VAL A 191 -12.58 25.24 11.84
CA VAL A 191 -13.49 25.24 10.67
C VAL A 191 -13.65 26.69 10.17
N PHE A 192 -13.11 26.99 8.99
CA PHE A 192 -13.09 28.35 8.43
C PHE A 192 -14.45 28.79 7.86
N GLY A 193 -15.27 27.86 7.40
CA GLY A 193 -16.57 28.17 6.82
C GLY A 193 -17.05 27.07 5.88
N ASN A 194 -17.86 27.48 4.91
CA ASN A 194 -18.44 26.63 3.86
C ASN A 194 -17.57 26.63 2.59
N ARG A 195 -17.98 25.86 1.57
CA ARG A 195 -17.26 25.75 0.29
C ARG A 195 -16.95 27.09 -0.40
N ASN A 196 -17.75 28.13 -0.18
CA ASN A 196 -17.53 29.45 -0.80
C ASN A 196 -16.32 30.19 -0.22
N THR A 197 -15.85 29.77 0.96
CA THR A 197 -14.67 30.37 1.61
C THR A 197 -13.34 29.74 1.17
N ILE A 198 -13.36 28.64 0.40
CA ILE A 198 -12.17 27.88 -0.01
C ILE A 198 -11.14 28.80 -0.67
N ILE A 199 -11.54 29.62 -1.65
CA ILE A 199 -10.63 30.48 -2.42
C ILE A 199 -9.90 31.48 -1.49
N ASN A 200 -10.64 32.12 -0.59
CA ASN A 200 -10.08 33.09 0.35
C ASN A 200 -9.13 32.41 1.33
N VAL A 201 -9.54 31.27 1.90
CA VAL A 201 -8.72 30.52 2.86
C VAL A 201 -7.43 30.02 2.22
N VAL A 202 -7.48 29.54 0.97
CA VAL A 202 -6.29 29.07 0.24
C VAL A 202 -5.27 30.21 0.06
N LYS A 203 -5.75 31.42 -0.23
CA LYS A 203 -4.90 32.61 -0.39
C LYS A 203 -4.37 33.12 0.95
N ASP A 204 -5.24 33.32 1.93
CA ASP A 204 -4.89 33.93 3.22
C ASP A 204 -3.99 33.04 4.07
N TRP A 205 -4.10 31.71 3.90
CA TRP A 205 -3.35 30.73 4.67
C TRP A 205 -2.33 29.95 3.85
N GLU A 206 -2.02 30.39 2.62
CA GLU A 206 -1.01 29.76 1.75
C GLU A 206 -1.15 28.23 1.72
N ILE A 207 -2.33 27.74 1.32
CA ILE A 207 -2.62 26.31 1.28
C ILE A 207 -1.94 25.68 0.05
N ASP A 208 -1.14 24.63 0.28
CA ASP A 208 -0.47 23.88 -0.78
C ASP A 208 -1.38 22.79 -1.36
N ILE A 209 -2.21 22.17 -0.51
CA ILE A 209 -3.04 21.02 -0.88
C ILE A 209 -4.43 21.08 -0.25
N ILE A 210 -5.45 20.71 -1.02
CA ILE A 210 -6.83 20.56 -0.59
C ILE A 210 -7.18 19.08 -0.60
N ILE A 211 -7.63 18.54 0.53
CA ILE A 211 -8.00 17.13 0.68
C ILE A 211 -9.50 17.02 0.91
N ILE A 212 -10.20 16.39 -0.04
CA ILE A 212 -11.64 16.12 0.04
C ILE A 212 -11.85 14.88 0.92
N SER A 213 -12.39 15.07 2.12
CA SER A 213 -12.66 14.03 3.12
C SER A 213 -14.16 13.82 3.35
N ILE A 214 -14.92 13.78 2.26
CA ILE A 214 -16.36 13.50 2.23
C ILE A 214 -16.66 12.24 1.38
N PRO A 215 -16.15 11.06 1.77
CA PRO A 215 -16.22 9.83 0.95
C PRO A 215 -17.66 9.36 0.62
N SER A 216 -18.66 9.83 1.36
CA SER A 216 -20.08 9.51 1.16
C SER A 216 -20.83 10.55 0.32
N ALA A 217 -20.17 11.63 -0.12
CA ALA A 217 -20.81 12.69 -0.88
C ALA A 217 -21.22 12.22 -2.28
N LYS A 218 -22.35 12.75 -2.78
CA LYS A 218 -22.77 12.53 -4.17
C LYS A 218 -21.74 13.16 -5.12
N ALA A 219 -21.48 12.52 -6.27
CA ALA A 219 -20.50 13.02 -7.24
C ALA A 219 -20.78 14.45 -7.74
N LYS A 220 -22.04 14.89 -7.75
CA LYS A 220 -22.39 16.31 -8.03
C LYS A 220 -21.70 17.25 -7.03
N VAL A 221 -21.74 16.92 -5.75
CA VAL A 221 -21.11 17.73 -4.68
C VAL A 221 -19.59 17.73 -4.82
N ILE A 222 -18.99 16.58 -5.15
CA ILE A 222 -17.56 16.47 -5.40
C ILE A 222 -17.16 17.35 -6.60
N ARG A 223 -17.90 17.27 -7.72
CA ARG A 223 -17.70 18.14 -8.89
C ARG A 223 -17.76 19.62 -8.54
N ASP A 224 -18.80 20.04 -7.82
CA ASP A 224 -18.96 21.46 -7.42
C ASP A 224 -17.76 21.94 -6.59
N ILE A 225 -17.25 21.10 -5.66
CA ILE A 225 -16.08 21.42 -4.84
C ILE A 225 -14.81 21.48 -5.68
N VAL A 226 -14.61 20.51 -6.58
CA VAL A 226 -13.44 20.47 -7.47
C VAL A 226 -13.40 21.68 -8.41
N GLU A 227 -14.56 22.13 -8.91
CA GLU A 227 -14.66 23.35 -9.71
C GLU A 227 -14.30 24.63 -8.92
N ILE A 228 -14.62 24.67 -7.63
CA ILE A 228 -14.17 25.77 -6.76
C ILE A 228 -12.65 25.68 -6.53
N CYS A 229 -12.13 24.47 -6.29
CA CYS A 229 -10.73 24.26 -6.01
C CYS A 229 -9.84 24.52 -7.24
N SER A 230 -10.31 24.24 -8.45
CA SER A 230 -9.56 24.47 -9.70
C SER A 230 -9.27 25.96 -9.98
N LYS A 231 -10.00 26.87 -9.32
CA LYS A 231 -9.74 28.32 -9.35
C LYS A 231 -8.58 28.72 -8.43
N THR A 232 -7.98 27.77 -7.71
CA THR A 232 -6.86 27.98 -6.79
C THR A 232 -5.59 27.30 -7.32
N LYS A 233 -4.44 27.64 -6.75
CA LYS A 233 -3.15 27.01 -7.11
C LYS A 233 -2.85 25.74 -6.31
N ALA A 234 -3.71 25.36 -5.37
CA ALA A 234 -3.48 24.22 -4.49
C ALA A 234 -3.76 22.90 -5.22
N GLU A 235 -2.94 21.90 -4.95
CA GLU A 235 -3.16 20.53 -5.44
C GLU A 235 -4.43 19.95 -4.79
N VAL A 236 -5.25 19.21 -5.53
CA VAL A 236 -6.51 18.65 -5.00
C VAL A 236 -6.46 17.13 -4.94
N LYS A 237 -6.66 16.55 -3.76
CA LYS A 237 -6.71 15.10 -3.51
C LYS A 237 -8.00 14.70 -2.81
N ILE A 238 -8.31 13.41 -2.82
CA ILE A 238 -9.52 12.85 -2.23
C ILE A 238 -9.23 11.60 -1.39
N ILE A 239 -10.01 11.41 -0.31
CA ILE A 239 -10.05 10.15 0.44
C ILE A 239 -11.08 9.23 -0.21
N PRO A 240 -10.68 7.99 -0.59
CA PRO A 240 -11.57 7.02 -1.20
C PRO A 240 -12.71 6.59 -0.28
N SER A 241 -13.75 5.97 -0.85
CA SER A 241 -14.91 5.52 -0.09
C SER A 241 -14.56 4.40 0.90
N ILE A 242 -15.30 4.30 2.02
CA ILE A 242 -15.07 3.25 3.05
C ILE A 242 -15.20 1.83 2.46
N LYS A 243 -15.98 1.64 1.38
CA LYS A 243 -16.05 0.34 0.66
C LYS A 243 -14.73 -0.07 0.01
N GLU A 244 -13.86 0.90 -0.32
CA GLU A 244 -12.51 0.67 -0.84
C GLU A 244 -11.48 0.49 0.29
N ILE A 245 -11.79 0.95 1.51
CA ILE A 245 -10.96 0.83 2.71
C ILE A 245 -11.44 -0.40 3.50
N ILE A 246 -11.04 -1.59 3.06
CA ILE A 246 -11.48 -2.90 3.59
C ILE A 246 -11.13 -3.13 5.10
N SER A 247 -10.47 -2.20 5.77
CA SER A 247 -9.97 -2.40 7.15
C SER A 247 -10.34 -1.32 8.17
N GLY A 248 -11.24 -0.38 7.84
CA GLY A 248 -11.75 0.60 8.82
C GLY A 248 -10.73 1.62 9.36
N ASN A 249 -9.48 1.58 8.88
CA ASN A 249 -8.44 2.54 9.23
C ASN A 249 -8.25 3.50 8.05
N VAL A 250 -8.80 4.71 8.17
CA VAL A 250 -8.43 5.81 7.26
C VAL A 250 -6.97 6.12 7.54
N SER A 251 -6.11 5.92 6.53
CA SER A 251 -4.69 6.28 6.61
C SER A 251 -4.37 7.51 5.76
N VAL A 252 -3.39 8.32 6.15
CA VAL A 252 -2.77 9.36 5.31
C VAL A 252 -2.24 8.75 3.99
N THR A 253 -1.85 7.47 4.00
CA THR A 253 -1.46 6.73 2.80
C THR A 253 -2.61 6.48 1.81
N SER A 254 -3.86 6.61 2.25
CA SER A 254 -5.05 6.43 1.41
C SER A 254 -5.41 7.66 0.58
N ILE A 255 -4.74 8.79 0.78
CA ILE A 255 -4.95 10.02 0.00
C ILE A 255 -4.50 9.77 -1.45
N ARG A 256 -5.40 9.95 -2.42
CA ARG A 256 -5.11 9.80 -3.84
C ARG A 256 -5.56 11.00 -4.67
N GLU A 257 -5.05 11.09 -5.89
CA GLU A 257 -5.57 12.02 -6.88
C GLU A 257 -7.04 11.73 -7.19
N ILE A 258 -7.76 12.79 -7.56
CA ILE A 258 -9.16 12.70 -8.00
C ILE A 258 -9.19 11.95 -9.31
N ARG A 259 -10.01 10.89 -9.37
CA ARG A 259 -10.24 10.14 -10.59
C ARG A 259 -11.55 10.56 -11.22
N ILE A 260 -11.70 10.31 -12.52
CA ILE A 260 -12.89 10.72 -13.28
C ILE A 260 -14.14 9.99 -12.76
N GLU A 261 -14.01 8.79 -12.24
CA GLU A 261 -15.07 8.00 -11.63
C GLU A 261 -15.71 8.74 -10.43
N ASP A 262 -14.90 9.45 -9.64
CA ASP A 262 -15.35 10.24 -8.48
C ASP A 262 -16.26 11.40 -8.93
N LEU A 263 -16.07 11.90 -10.15
CA LEU A 263 -16.82 13.00 -10.75
C LEU A 263 -18.09 12.53 -11.48
N LEU A 264 -18.03 11.34 -12.11
CA LEU A 264 -19.12 10.78 -12.89
C LEU A 264 -20.20 10.10 -12.03
N GLY A 265 -19.85 9.62 -10.84
CA GLY A 265 -20.82 9.23 -9.81
C GLY A 265 -21.67 8.01 -10.12
N ARG A 266 -21.13 7.04 -10.87
CA ARG A 266 -21.85 5.78 -11.06
C ARG A 266 -21.85 5.01 -9.74
N GLN A 267 -23.02 4.90 -9.12
CA GLN A 267 -23.22 3.94 -8.03
C GLN A 267 -23.10 2.53 -8.62
N PRO A 268 -22.19 1.67 -8.12
CA PRO A 268 -22.16 0.27 -8.55
C PRO A 268 -23.52 -0.36 -8.21
N ILE A 269 -24.14 -0.98 -9.21
CA ILE A 269 -25.38 -1.73 -9.01
C ILE A 269 -25.03 -2.89 -8.08
N VAL A 270 -25.73 -2.99 -6.95
CA VAL A 270 -25.63 -4.15 -6.08
C VAL A 270 -26.37 -5.29 -6.79
N ILE A 271 -25.62 -6.23 -7.32
CA ILE A 271 -26.16 -7.43 -7.97
C ILE A 271 -26.66 -8.35 -6.85
N ASP A 272 -27.81 -9.00 -7.05
CA ASP A 272 -28.25 -10.07 -6.15
C ASP A 272 -27.24 -11.21 -6.21
N ASN A 273 -26.43 -11.32 -5.16
CA ASN A 273 -25.29 -12.22 -5.12
C ASN A 273 -25.70 -13.70 -5.03
N SER A 274 -26.96 -14.01 -4.67
CA SER A 274 -27.38 -15.37 -4.38
C SER A 274 -27.52 -16.24 -5.64
N GLU A 275 -28.23 -15.77 -6.66
CA GLU A 275 -28.39 -16.48 -7.93
C GLU A 275 -27.07 -16.59 -8.70
N LEU A 276 -26.28 -15.50 -8.71
CA LEU A 276 -24.99 -15.49 -9.38
C LEU A 276 -23.99 -16.42 -8.71
N SER A 277 -23.98 -16.48 -7.37
CA SER A 277 -23.16 -17.44 -6.63
C SER A 277 -23.51 -18.88 -6.99
N ASN A 278 -24.80 -19.24 -7.05
CA ASN A 278 -25.23 -20.58 -7.45
C ASN A 278 -24.85 -20.93 -8.90
N LEU A 279 -24.85 -19.93 -9.80
CA LEU A 279 -24.46 -20.14 -11.19
C LEU A 279 -22.95 -20.37 -11.35
N ILE A 280 -22.12 -19.71 -10.54
CA ILE A 280 -20.65 -19.64 -10.71
C ILE A 280 -19.88 -20.61 -9.80
N ASN A 281 -20.38 -20.87 -8.60
CA ASN A 281 -19.69 -21.69 -7.61
C ASN A 281 -19.41 -23.10 -8.15
N ASN A 282 -18.17 -23.58 -7.96
CA ASN A 282 -17.69 -24.87 -8.46
C ASN A 282 -17.91 -25.10 -9.98
N LYS A 283 -17.92 -24.03 -10.79
CA LYS A 283 -17.94 -24.14 -12.26
C LYS A 283 -16.57 -23.92 -12.88
N VAL A 284 -16.36 -24.51 -14.04
CA VAL A 284 -15.23 -24.19 -14.91
C VAL A 284 -15.63 -23.07 -15.86
N ILE A 285 -14.93 -21.93 -15.79
CA ILE A 285 -15.27 -20.72 -16.53
C ILE A 285 -14.18 -20.40 -17.55
N LEU A 286 -14.57 -20.25 -18.82
CA LEU A 286 -13.70 -19.74 -19.87
C LEU A 286 -14.00 -18.27 -20.14
N ILE A 287 -12.97 -17.42 -20.05
CA ILE A 287 -13.06 -16.00 -20.37
C ILE A 287 -12.11 -15.73 -21.54
N THR A 288 -12.66 -15.35 -22.69
CA THR A 288 -11.85 -14.96 -23.86
C THR A 288 -11.66 -13.45 -23.91
N GLY A 289 -10.48 -13.01 -24.35
CA GLY A 289 -10.08 -11.62 -24.22
C GLY A 289 -9.81 -11.24 -22.76
N ALA A 290 -9.41 -12.22 -21.93
CA ALA A 290 -9.26 -12.08 -20.47
C ALA A 290 -8.29 -10.95 -20.06
N GLY A 291 -7.31 -10.63 -20.89
CA GLY A 291 -6.38 -9.54 -20.63
C GLY A 291 -6.84 -8.14 -21.09
N GLY A 292 -8.00 -8.04 -21.75
CA GLY A 292 -8.59 -6.76 -22.19
C GLY A 292 -9.45 -6.12 -21.09
N SER A 293 -9.82 -4.84 -21.24
CA SER A 293 -10.50 -4.08 -20.17
C SER A 293 -11.76 -4.73 -19.60
N ILE A 294 -12.60 -5.33 -20.45
CA ILE A 294 -13.82 -6.03 -20.00
C ILE A 294 -13.49 -7.43 -19.48
N GLY A 295 -12.65 -8.17 -20.22
CA GLY A 295 -12.27 -9.52 -19.83
C GLY A 295 -11.60 -9.56 -18.47
N SER A 296 -10.72 -8.61 -18.16
CA SER A 296 -10.01 -8.54 -16.88
C SER A 296 -10.97 -8.28 -15.72
N GLU A 297 -11.94 -7.39 -15.93
CA GLU A 297 -12.95 -7.10 -14.91
C GLU A 297 -13.88 -8.30 -14.69
N LEU A 298 -14.28 -9.00 -15.75
CA LEU A 298 -15.03 -10.25 -15.65
C LEU A 298 -14.25 -11.31 -14.87
N CYS A 299 -12.94 -11.43 -15.09
CA CYS A 299 -12.10 -12.35 -14.33
C CYS A 299 -12.15 -12.03 -12.84
N CYS A 300 -12.00 -10.76 -12.47
CA CYS A 300 -12.03 -10.32 -11.07
C CYS A 300 -13.40 -10.53 -10.43
N GLN A 301 -14.49 -10.14 -11.09
CA GLN A 301 -15.84 -10.25 -10.52
C GLN A 301 -16.29 -11.70 -10.37
N LEU A 302 -16.05 -12.54 -11.38
CA LEU A 302 -16.46 -13.94 -11.33
C LEU A 302 -15.65 -14.76 -10.32
N SER A 303 -14.40 -14.37 -10.08
CA SER A 303 -13.54 -15.00 -9.05
C SER A 303 -14.11 -14.90 -7.64
N GLN A 304 -14.89 -13.86 -7.34
CA GLN A 304 -15.47 -13.65 -6.00
C GLN A 304 -16.45 -14.75 -5.59
N PHE A 305 -16.99 -15.49 -6.56
CA PHE A 305 -18.01 -16.51 -6.35
C PHE A 305 -17.45 -17.95 -6.31
N SER A 306 -16.14 -18.11 -6.08
CA SER A 306 -15.47 -19.40 -5.91
C SER A 306 -15.72 -20.42 -7.04
N PRO A 307 -15.43 -20.08 -8.31
CA PRO A 307 -15.42 -21.09 -9.37
C PRO A 307 -14.36 -22.16 -9.12
N GLU A 308 -14.56 -23.35 -9.70
CA GLU A 308 -13.58 -24.44 -9.61
C GLU A 308 -12.28 -24.04 -10.32
N LYS A 309 -12.42 -23.52 -11.55
CA LYS A 309 -11.30 -23.09 -12.40
C LYS A 309 -11.70 -21.91 -13.26
N ILE A 310 -10.76 -20.99 -13.48
CA ILE A 310 -10.90 -19.90 -14.46
C ILE A 310 -9.84 -20.07 -15.55
N ILE A 311 -10.30 -20.17 -16.79
CA ILE A 311 -9.47 -20.25 -17.99
C ILE A 311 -9.37 -18.85 -18.58
N LEU A 312 -8.17 -18.27 -18.50
CA LEU A 312 -7.82 -16.95 -19.01
C LEU A 312 -7.29 -17.09 -20.44
N LEU A 313 -8.13 -16.82 -21.44
CA LEU A 313 -7.77 -16.97 -22.85
C LEU A 313 -7.56 -15.61 -23.51
N GLY A 314 -6.42 -15.43 -24.18
CA GLY A 314 -6.17 -14.27 -25.04
C GLY A 314 -4.85 -14.34 -25.78
N HIS A 315 -4.73 -13.59 -26.88
CA HIS A 315 -3.52 -13.59 -27.71
C HIS A 315 -2.36 -12.77 -27.10
N GLY A 316 -2.65 -11.79 -26.25
CA GLY A 316 -1.64 -10.89 -25.69
C GLY A 316 -1.01 -11.44 -24.40
N GLU A 317 0.19 -12.01 -24.51
CA GLU A 317 0.96 -12.59 -23.39
C GLU A 317 1.01 -11.67 -22.15
N ASN A 318 1.51 -10.45 -22.31
CA ASN A 318 1.64 -9.48 -21.22
C ASN A 318 0.27 -9.11 -20.60
N SER A 319 -0.79 -9.10 -21.43
CA SER A 319 -2.14 -8.81 -20.93
C SER A 319 -2.68 -9.95 -20.06
N ILE A 320 -2.42 -11.21 -20.42
CA ILE A 320 -2.79 -12.40 -19.64
C ILE A 320 -1.93 -12.50 -18.37
N PHE A 321 -0.63 -12.21 -18.46
CA PHE A 321 0.25 -12.17 -17.31
C PHE A 321 -0.23 -11.18 -16.24
N LYS A 322 -0.55 -9.94 -16.64
CA LYS A 322 -1.04 -8.89 -15.72
C LYS A 322 -2.32 -9.29 -14.98
N ILE A 323 -3.32 -9.80 -15.69
CA ILE A 323 -4.56 -10.23 -15.05
C ILE A 323 -4.33 -11.45 -14.15
N SER A 324 -3.48 -12.39 -14.56
CA SER A 324 -3.21 -13.55 -13.71
C SER A 324 -2.52 -13.17 -12.39
N ASN A 325 -1.54 -12.26 -12.42
CA ASN A 325 -0.93 -11.76 -11.17
C ASN A 325 -1.97 -11.07 -10.28
N THR A 326 -2.81 -10.23 -10.88
CA THR A 326 -3.91 -9.54 -10.17
C THR A 326 -4.83 -10.55 -9.48
N LEU A 327 -5.21 -11.64 -10.15
CA LEU A 327 -6.03 -12.69 -9.56
C LEU A 327 -5.28 -13.52 -8.52
N THR A 328 -3.99 -13.78 -8.70
CA THR A 328 -3.17 -14.50 -7.71
C THR A 328 -3.06 -13.71 -6.41
N GLU A 329 -2.96 -12.38 -6.48
CA GLU A 329 -2.93 -11.50 -5.31
C GLU A 329 -4.29 -11.44 -4.59
N MET A 330 -5.39 -11.33 -5.34
CA MET A 330 -6.73 -11.17 -4.74
C MET A 330 -7.40 -12.50 -4.36
N TYR A 331 -7.16 -13.56 -5.12
CA TYR A 331 -7.86 -14.84 -5.01
C TYR A 331 -6.87 -16.02 -5.13
N PRO A 332 -5.97 -16.22 -4.16
CA PRO A 332 -4.88 -17.20 -4.23
C PRO A 332 -5.36 -18.66 -4.32
N ASN A 333 -6.59 -18.94 -3.88
CA ASN A 333 -7.15 -20.29 -3.83
C ASN A 333 -7.83 -20.73 -5.13
N ILE A 334 -8.03 -19.82 -6.10
CA ILE A 334 -8.70 -20.15 -7.37
C ILE A 334 -7.67 -20.70 -8.34
N GLN A 335 -7.97 -21.88 -8.89
CA GLN A 335 -7.13 -22.46 -9.92
C GLN A 335 -7.29 -21.68 -11.24
N GLN A 336 -6.17 -21.14 -11.73
CA GLN A 336 -6.11 -20.38 -12.96
C GLN A 336 -5.42 -21.19 -14.07
N ILE A 337 -6.01 -21.21 -15.27
CA ILE A 337 -5.41 -21.79 -16.47
C ILE A 337 -5.15 -20.66 -17.45
N ARG A 338 -3.89 -20.45 -17.83
CA ARG A 338 -3.48 -19.38 -18.75
C ARG A 338 -3.35 -19.94 -20.15
N VAL A 339 -4.15 -19.45 -21.09
CA VAL A 339 -4.14 -19.90 -22.48
C VAL A 339 -3.78 -18.74 -23.39
N ILE A 340 -2.59 -18.80 -23.99
CA ILE A 340 -2.18 -17.86 -25.03
C ILE A 340 -2.57 -18.43 -26.38
N ALA A 341 -3.66 -17.93 -26.95
CA ALA A 341 -4.20 -18.41 -28.22
C ALA A 341 -5.07 -17.35 -28.90
N ASP A 342 -5.21 -17.47 -30.21
CA ASP A 342 -6.19 -16.72 -31.00
C ASP A 342 -7.49 -17.54 -31.10
N ILE A 343 -8.63 -16.88 -30.92
CA ILE A 343 -9.96 -17.50 -31.01
C ILE A 343 -10.28 -17.97 -32.44
N LYS A 344 -9.56 -17.46 -33.45
CA LYS A 344 -9.67 -17.90 -34.84
C LYS A 344 -9.07 -19.30 -35.07
N ASP A 345 -8.15 -19.75 -34.22
CA ASP A 345 -7.54 -21.07 -34.32
C ASP A 345 -8.50 -22.15 -33.79
N ARG A 346 -9.26 -22.73 -34.72
CA ARG A 346 -10.25 -23.78 -34.40
C ARG A 346 -9.62 -25.00 -33.73
N ASN A 347 -8.43 -25.41 -34.15
CA ASN A 347 -7.77 -26.60 -33.59
C ASN A 347 -7.31 -26.34 -32.16
N MET A 348 -6.81 -25.13 -31.88
CA MET A 348 -6.46 -24.74 -30.52
C MET A 348 -7.70 -24.59 -29.63
N MET A 349 -8.78 -23.98 -30.12
CA MET A 349 -10.03 -23.89 -29.36
C MET A 349 -10.61 -25.27 -29.07
N GLU A 350 -10.59 -26.19 -30.04
CA GLU A 350 -10.99 -27.58 -29.85
C GLU A 350 -10.19 -28.27 -28.72
N LYS A 351 -8.86 -28.07 -28.68
CA LYS A 351 -8.01 -28.57 -27.58
C LYS A 351 -8.40 -27.98 -26.23
N VAL A 352 -8.63 -26.67 -26.16
CA VAL A 352 -9.02 -25.99 -24.91
C VAL A 352 -10.37 -26.52 -24.40
N PHE A 353 -11.37 -26.61 -25.27
CA PHE A 353 -12.71 -27.08 -24.88
C PHE A 353 -12.73 -28.57 -24.54
N SER A 354 -12.00 -29.41 -25.29
CA SER A 354 -11.90 -30.84 -24.98
C SER A 354 -11.18 -31.13 -23.67
N GLN A 355 -10.07 -30.43 -23.41
CA GLN A 355 -9.24 -30.64 -22.24
C GLN A 355 -9.89 -30.10 -20.96
N TYR A 356 -10.46 -28.90 -21.00
CA TYR A 356 -10.89 -28.21 -19.80
C TYR A 356 -12.40 -28.21 -19.58
N ARG A 357 -13.21 -28.55 -20.59
CA ARG A 357 -14.67 -28.71 -20.50
C ARG A 357 -15.36 -27.56 -19.75
N PRO A 358 -15.31 -26.32 -20.28
CA PRO A 358 -15.92 -25.18 -19.60
C PRO A 358 -17.44 -25.33 -19.47
N ASP A 359 -17.98 -25.03 -18.29
CA ASP A 359 -19.43 -24.94 -18.06
C ASP A 359 -20.00 -23.63 -18.57
N LEU A 360 -19.24 -22.55 -18.43
CA LEU A 360 -19.64 -21.18 -18.75
C LEU A 360 -18.57 -20.51 -19.61
N VAL A 361 -19.00 -19.81 -20.66
CA VAL A 361 -18.11 -19.06 -21.54
C VAL A 361 -18.51 -17.60 -21.56
N PHE A 362 -17.58 -16.72 -21.21
CA PHE A 362 -17.71 -15.27 -21.33
C PHE A 362 -16.80 -14.77 -22.45
N HIS A 363 -17.41 -14.29 -23.53
CA HIS A 363 -16.70 -13.87 -24.73
C HIS A 363 -16.54 -12.36 -24.78
N ALA A 364 -15.34 -11.88 -24.42
CA ALA A 364 -14.96 -10.47 -24.45
C ALA A 364 -13.83 -10.15 -25.47
N ALA A 365 -13.36 -11.15 -26.23
CA ALA A 365 -12.36 -10.95 -27.29
C ALA A 365 -12.99 -10.30 -28.52
N ALA A 366 -12.60 -9.07 -28.84
CA ALA A 366 -13.00 -8.36 -30.05
C ALA A 366 -12.06 -7.19 -30.35
N HIS A 367 -11.96 -6.79 -31.62
CA HIS A 367 -11.42 -5.49 -31.99
C HIS A 367 -12.51 -4.43 -31.88
N LYS A 368 -12.17 -3.30 -31.25
CA LYS A 368 -13.13 -2.24 -30.88
C LYS A 368 -12.85 -0.85 -31.45
N HIS A 369 -11.65 -0.60 -31.97
CA HIS A 369 -11.26 0.73 -32.43
C HIS A 369 -11.86 1.00 -33.82
N VAL A 370 -12.84 1.90 -33.89
CA VAL A 370 -13.58 2.17 -35.13
C VAL A 370 -12.65 2.57 -36.28
N PRO A 371 -11.77 3.59 -36.16
CA PRO A 371 -10.93 3.99 -37.30
C PRO A 371 -10.02 2.87 -37.81
N LEU A 372 -9.35 2.16 -36.88
CA LEU A 372 -8.50 1.03 -37.25
C LEU A 372 -9.26 -0.09 -37.96
N MET A 373 -10.53 -0.32 -37.60
CA MET A 373 -11.33 -1.37 -38.20
C MET A 373 -11.98 -0.96 -39.52
N GLU A 374 -12.15 0.32 -39.79
CA GLU A 374 -12.47 0.82 -41.14
C GLU A 374 -11.30 0.57 -42.10
N GLU A 375 -10.07 0.75 -41.63
CA GLU A 375 -8.86 0.48 -42.40
C GLU A 375 -8.55 -1.03 -42.54
N ASN A 376 -8.94 -1.84 -41.55
CA ASN A 376 -8.61 -3.27 -41.46
C ASN A 376 -9.87 -4.15 -41.44
N ILE A 377 -10.68 -4.04 -42.50
CA ILE A 377 -11.99 -4.69 -42.61
C ILE A 377 -11.90 -6.22 -42.47
N TYR A 378 -10.94 -6.84 -43.18
CA TYR A 378 -10.76 -8.29 -43.15
C TYR A 378 -10.52 -8.80 -41.73
N GLU A 379 -9.61 -8.17 -40.99
CA GLU A 379 -9.31 -8.55 -39.61
C GLU A 379 -10.50 -8.30 -38.68
N SER A 380 -11.27 -7.23 -38.90
CA SER A 380 -12.51 -6.98 -38.16
C SER A 380 -13.51 -8.13 -38.33
N ILE A 381 -13.70 -8.63 -39.56
CA ILE A 381 -14.59 -9.75 -39.85
C ILE A 381 -14.04 -11.04 -39.25
N MET A 382 -12.76 -11.34 -39.48
CA MET A 382 -12.14 -12.57 -39.02
C MET A 382 -12.13 -12.69 -37.50
N ASN A 383 -11.76 -11.63 -36.79
CA ASN A 383 -11.71 -11.67 -35.35
C ASN A 383 -13.10 -11.57 -34.72
N ASN A 384 -13.92 -10.60 -35.12
CA ASN A 384 -15.20 -10.34 -34.44
C ASN A 384 -16.32 -11.28 -34.88
N VAL A 385 -16.33 -11.79 -36.13
CA VAL A 385 -17.40 -12.66 -36.64
C VAL A 385 -16.94 -14.12 -36.64
N TYR A 386 -15.86 -14.42 -37.35
CA TYR A 386 -15.38 -15.80 -37.48
C TYR A 386 -14.86 -16.34 -36.14
N GLY A 387 -14.09 -15.55 -35.38
CA GLY A 387 -13.66 -15.91 -34.03
C GLY A 387 -14.83 -16.21 -33.08
N THR A 388 -15.88 -15.38 -33.10
CA THR A 388 -17.12 -15.67 -32.34
C THR A 388 -17.78 -16.96 -32.81
N LYS A 389 -17.85 -17.19 -34.14
CA LYS A 389 -18.42 -18.42 -34.71
C LYS A 389 -17.70 -19.67 -34.20
N VAL A 390 -16.37 -19.66 -34.18
CA VAL A 390 -15.56 -20.78 -33.66
C VAL A 390 -15.94 -21.08 -32.22
N LEU A 391 -15.99 -20.06 -31.35
CA LEU A 391 -16.33 -20.25 -29.93
C LEU A 391 -17.75 -20.76 -29.73
N VAL A 392 -18.71 -20.27 -30.53
CA VAL A 392 -20.10 -20.74 -30.50
C VAL A 392 -20.20 -22.21 -30.93
N GLU A 393 -19.55 -22.59 -32.04
CA GLU A 393 -19.50 -23.99 -32.49
C GLU A 393 -18.86 -24.91 -31.45
N MET A 394 -17.76 -24.48 -30.80
CA MET A 394 -17.12 -25.25 -29.74
C MET A 394 -18.02 -25.37 -28.51
N SER A 395 -18.73 -24.31 -28.16
CA SER A 395 -19.63 -24.31 -27.01
C SER A 395 -20.79 -25.29 -27.18
N ASP A 396 -21.39 -25.32 -28.37
CA ASP A 396 -22.42 -26.29 -28.73
C ASP A 396 -21.87 -27.72 -28.71
N LYS A 397 -20.76 -27.96 -29.40
CA LYS A 397 -20.13 -29.29 -29.52
C LYS A 397 -19.75 -29.89 -28.17
N TYR A 398 -19.26 -29.07 -27.25
CA TYR A 398 -18.76 -29.52 -25.94
C TYR A 398 -19.79 -29.38 -24.81
N GLY A 399 -21.01 -28.92 -25.11
CA GLY A 399 -22.12 -28.90 -24.16
C GLY A 399 -21.99 -27.84 -23.06
N VAL A 400 -21.47 -26.65 -23.40
CA VAL A 400 -21.43 -25.50 -22.49
C VAL A 400 -22.85 -25.19 -22.00
N GLN A 401 -23.00 -24.85 -20.73
CA GLN A 401 -24.31 -24.53 -20.14
C GLN A 401 -24.79 -23.15 -20.58
N LYS A 402 -23.94 -22.13 -20.43
CA LYS A 402 -24.23 -20.76 -20.86
C LYS A 402 -23.06 -20.10 -21.57
N PHE A 403 -23.35 -19.43 -22.67
CA PHE A 403 -22.42 -18.60 -23.43
C PHE A 403 -22.88 -17.14 -23.40
N VAL A 404 -22.04 -16.24 -22.91
CA VAL A 404 -22.30 -14.81 -22.81
C VAL A 404 -21.40 -14.05 -23.78
N ASN A 405 -21.97 -13.50 -24.83
CA ASN A 405 -21.30 -12.64 -25.80
C ASN A 405 -21.35 -11.17 -25.36
N ILE A 406 -20.19 -10.53 -25.26
CA ILE A 406 -20.10 -9.09 -25.00
C ILE A 406 -20.24 -8.32 -26.31
N SER A 407 -21.23 -7.42 -26.36
CA SER A 407 -21.51 -6.53 -27.50
C SER A 407 -21.56 -5.06 -27.05
N THR A 408 -21.85 -4.17 -27.99
CA THR A 408 -21.76 -2.71 -27.84
C THR A 408 -23.01 -2.03 -28.39
N ASP A 409 -23.32 -0.86 -27.84
CA ASP A 409 -24.28 0.09 -28.43
C ASP A 409 -24.06 0.35 -29.94
N LYS A 410 -22.81 0.33 -30.41
CA LYS A 410 -22.44 0.53 -31.83
C LYS A 410 -22.94 -0.58 -32.76
N ALA A 411 -23.45 -1.69 -32.23
CA ALA A 411 -24.08 -2.75 -33.01
C ALA A 411 -25.57 -2.46 -33.30
N VAL A 412 -26.15 -1.42 -32.70
CA VAL A 412 -27.51 -0.96 -32.98
C VAL A 412 -27.47 -0.04 -34.20
N ASN A 413 -28.12 -0.42 -35.30
CA ASN A 413 -28.12 0.32 -36.57
C ASN A 413 -26.71 0.81 -36.96
N PRO A 414 -25.76 -0.13 -37.13
CA PRO A 414 -24.35 0.20 -37.22
C PRO A 414 -24.04 1.06 -38.44
N THR A 415 -23.25 2.12 -38.25
CA THR A 415 -22.75 3.02 -39.30
C THR A 415 -21.25 2.82 -39.58
N SER A 416 -20.64 1.81 -38.96
CA SER A 416 -19.22 1.47 -39.07
C SER A 416 -19.02 -0.01 -39.32
N VAL A 417 -17.89 -0.39 -39.91
CA VAL A 417 -17.44 -1.78 -40.08
C VAL A 417 -17.38 -2.48 -38.73
N MET A 418 -16.77 -1.85 -37.71
CA MET A 418 -16.67 -2.43 -36.36
C MET A 418 -18.05 -2.71 -35.75
N GLY A 419 -18.97 -1.75 -35.83
CA GLY A 419 -20.35 -1.95 -35.37
C GLY A 419 -21.07 -3.06 -36.13
N THR A 420 -20.86 -3.12 -37.45
CA THR A 420 -21.46 -4.14 -38.32
C THR A 420 -20.95 -5.54 -38.02
N THR A 421 -19.64 -5.71 -37.82
CA THR A 421 -19.05 -7.02 -37.47
C THR A 421 -19.53 -7.48 -36.10
N LYS A 422 -19.65 -6.59 -35.11
CA LYS A 422 -20.28 -6.93 -33.83
C LYS A 422 -21.73 -7.34 -34.01
N ARG A 423 -22.53 -6.63 -34.82
CA ARG A 423 -23.92 -7.01 -35.12
C ARG A 423 -24.02 -8.38 -35.78
N LEU A 424 -23.15 -8.70 -36.73
CA LEU A 424 -23.08 -10.02 -37.35
C LEU A 424 -22.75 -11.11 -36.32
N ALA A 425 -21.82 -10.85 -35.41
CA ALA A 425 -21.51 -11.76 -34.30
C ALA A 425 -22.75 -12.06 -33.42
N GLU A 426 -23.58 -11.05 -33.13
CA GLU A 426 -24.83 -11.26 -32.40
C GLU A 426 -25.80 -12.16 -33.16
N LEU A 427 -25.86 -12.03 -34.49
CA LEU A 427 -26.72 -12.87 -35.33
C LEU A 427 -26.24 -14.32 -35.33
N VAL A 428 -24.93 -14.56 -35.38
CA VAL A 428 -24.35 -15.91 -35.25
C VAL A 428 -24.78 -16.53 -33.92
N VAL A 429 -24.56 -15.82 -32.81
CA VAL A 429 -24.95 -16.27 -31.46
C VAL A 429 -26.46 -16.54 -31.38
N LYS A 430 -27.30 -15.64 -31.94
CA LYS A 430 -28.76 -15.78 -31.95
C LYS A 430 -29.22 -16.98 -32.77
N CYS A 431 -28.56 -17.30 -33.88
CA CYS A 431 -28.91 -18.45 -34.71
C CYS A 431 -28.65 -19.77 -33.98
N PHE A 432 -27.52 -19.90 -33.28
CA PHE A 432 -27.21 -21.10 -32.50
C PHE A 432 -28.12 -21.29 -31.30
N ASN A 433 -28.54 -20.21 -30.63
CA ASN A 433 -29.48 -20.28 -29.51
C ASN A 433 -30.81 -20.97 -29.83
N LYS A 434 -31.21 -21.02 -31.10
CA LYS A 434 -32.47 -21.66 -31.52
C LYS A 434 -32.39 -23.19 -31.51
N ASN A 435 -31.21 -23.74 -31.80
CA ASN A 435 -31.04 -25.16 -32.13
C ASN A 435 -30.07 -25.90 -31.19
N SER A 436 -29.38 -25.18 -30.30
CA SER A 436 -28.40 -25.74 -29.37
C SER A 436 -29.02 -26.00 -28.00
N LYS A 437 -28.45 -26.95 -27.25
CA LYS A 437 -28.73 -27.13 -25.82
C LYS A 437 -28.04 -26.07 -24.95
N THR A 438 -26.98 -25.44 -25.46
CA THR A 438 -26.29 -24.33 -24.80
C THR A 438 -27.17 -23.09 -24.84
N SER A 439 -27.33 -22.43 -23.69
CA SER A 439 -28.05 -21.15 -23.60
C SER A 439 -27.12 -20.01 -23.99
N TYR A 440 -27.38 -19.36 -25.12
CA TYR A 440 -26.60 -18.22 -25.59
C TYR A 440 -27.27 -16.89 -25.25
N MET A 441 -26.48 -15.93 -24.80
CA MET A 441 -26.93 -14.56 -24.55
C MET A 441 -25.94 -13.56 -25.17
N THR A 442 -26.46 -12.41 -25.57
CA THR A 442 -25.63 -11.25 -25.95
C THR A 442 -26.02 -10.08 -25.08
N VAL A 443 -25.02 -9.42 -24.49
CA VAL A 443 -25.22 -8.24 -23.65
C VAL A 443 -24.64 -7.02 -24.35
N ARG A 444 -25.45 -5.99 -24.55
CA ARG A 444 -25.02 -4.70 -25.11
C ARG A 444 -24.87 -3.69 -23.99
N PHE A 445 -23.78 -2.94 -24.00
CA PHE A 445 -23.60 -1.76 -23.16
C PHE A 445 -22.84 -0.66 -23.92
N GLY A 446 -22.89 0.54 -23.36
CA GLY A 446 -22.23 1.72 -23.92
C GLY A 446 -20.73 1.77 -23.62
N ASN A 447 -20.16 2.97 -23.63
CA ASN A 447 -18.74 3.15 -23.34
C ASN A 447 -18.39 2.76 -21.89
N VAL A 448 -17.19 2.22 -21.72
CA VAL A 448 -16.61 1.86 -20.42
C VAL A 448 -15.54 2.91 -20.09
N ILE A 449 -15.73 3.59 -18.95
CA ILE A 449 -14.82 4.62 -18.44
C ILE A 449 -13.42 4.01 -18.24
N GLY A 450 -12.37 4.72 -18.67
CA GLY A 450 -10.98 4.27 -18.50
C GLY A 450 -10.58 3.02 -19.30
N SER A 451 -11.40 2.54 -20.24
CA SER A 451 -11.02 1.36 -21.03
C SER A 451 -9.79 1.65 -21.92
N ARG A 452 -8.98 0.62 -22.21
CA ARG A 452 -7.74 0.76 -22.99
C ARG A 452 -7.99 1.48 -24.31
N GLY A 453 -7.20 2.51 -24.61
CA GLY A 453 -7.31 3.30 -25.84
C GLY A 453 -8.64 4.07 -25.98
N SER A 454 -9.36 4.33 -24.89
CA SER A 454 -10.47 5.26 -24.89
C SER A 454 -9.99 6.71 -24.82
N VAL A 455 -10.90 7.66 -25.02
CA VAL A 455 -10.57 9.10 -25.05
C VAL A 455 -9.94 9.60 -23.74
N ILE A 456 -10.30 8.98 -22.62
CA ILE A 456 -9.84 9.41 -21.29
C ILE A 456 -8.32 9.21 -21.11
N PRO A 457 -7.75 8.00 -21.29
CA PRO A 457 -6.30 7.81 -21.28
C PRO A 457 -5.56 8.74 -22.26
N ILE A 458 -6.13 8.96 -23.46
CA ILE A 458 -5.53 9.85 -24.46
C ILE A 458 -5.45 11.29 -23.95
N PHE A 459 -6.49 11.80 -23.29
CA PHE A 459 -6.45 13.12 -22.68
C PHE A 459 -5.51 13.21 -21.48
N GLN A 460 -5.35 12.13 -20.71
CA GLN A 460 -4.36 12.09 -19.63
C GLN A 460 -2.92 12.11 -20.16
N ASP A 461 -2.63 11.40 -21.24
CA ASP A 461 -1.30 11.39 -21.85
C ASP A 461 -0.93 12.74 -22.52
N GLN A 462 -1.93 13.57 -22.85
CA GLN A 462 -1.75 14.88 -23.48
C GLN A 462 -1.49 16.03 -22.49
N ILE A 463 -1.89 15.86 -21.23
CA ILE A 463 -1.70 16.84 -20.15
C ILE A 463 -0.37 16.56 -19.47
#